data_AF-A0A8S9T4B8-F1
#
_entry.id   AF-A0A8S9T4B8-F1
#
_cell.length_a   1.000
_cell.length_b   1.000
_cell.length_c   1.000
_cell.angle_alpha   90.00
_cell.angle_beta   90.00
_cell.angle_gamma   90.00
#
_symmetry.space_group_name_H-M   'P 1'
#
loop_
_entity.id
_entity.type
_entity.pdbx_description
1 polymer ?
#
loop_
_entity_poly.entity_id
_entity_poly.type
_entity_poly.pdbx_seq_one_letter_code
_entity_poly.pdbx_strand_id
1 'polypeptide(L)'
;MRSEIELYKKKDGYVRNSILLLLAFATAFFPRIIDAIGAPPTINFVHFVIVPLACGIIISTTKVRNKKQKSIAKILLISLFVLLGVMIISALLNQAGVINVFLDWMLLTEPFLVIIAMVSIPFSIERFKKFKTWIMGFISLHIFLAFAQHFLITFGILRVTSMQPFDNVQGVFYLSGSGHVVGASVSMSFGLYFWLSTKGTPIWLRASVFTTAFIQLLFADAKQVIVVWMIAWVLLVLTRLKDIKTALQYIIAAILVSYLLYWCIYNVEAFVAFKGWIRPELYGPEGKATILKSVPFQIIPSYYKSSLNWLFGLGPGHTIGRLGGWMLKDYSSLLEPLGATIHPASQAVWSFWFSPEYYWLDSSFFAPLWGWAGIWGDLGFLGLAAYLFICSIVWCRICQDDFSRFQLLTVMIYGFIFTQMEEPGYMLSTAMLIGLAWQERQIIRATRKSFLYPNGAINQSL
;
A
#
# COMPACT_ATOMS: atom_id res chain seq x y z
N MET A 1 21.13 44.98 -8.24
CA MET A 1 20.35 44.08 -7.36
C MET A 1 19.44 43.14 -8.18
N ARG A 2 19.99 42.46 -9.21
CA ARG A 2 19.21 41.58 -10.13
C ARG A 2 20.05 40.45 -10.76
N SER A 3 21.20 40.08 -10.18
CA SER A 3 22.20 39.23 -10.84
C SER A 3 22.55 37.91 -10.14
N GLU A 4 21.80 37.47 -9.12
CA GLU A 4 22.12 36.22 -8.39
C GLU A 4 21.03 35.13 -8.43
N ILE A 5 20.06 35.24 -9.34
CA ILE A 5 19.06 34.17 -9.58
C ILE A 5 19.56 33.16 -10.65
N GLU A 6 20.74 33.36 -11.24
CA GLU A 6 21.28 32.47 -12.29
C GLU A 6 22.18 31.31 -11.80
N LEU A 7 22.14 30.97 -10.51
CA LEU A 7 22.76 29.72 -10.07
C LEU A 7 21.82 28.54 -10.36
N TYR A 8 22.19 27.74 -11.37
CA TYR A 8 21.67 26.43 -11.80
C TYR A 8 20.81 26.37 -13.08
N LYS A 9 21.27 26.95 -14.20
CA LYS A 9 20.98 26.35 -15.51
C LYS A 9 21.90 25.13 -15.74
N LYS A 10 21.48 23.97 -15.24
CA LYS A 10 22.17 22.69 -15.43
C LYS A 10 21.60 22.02 -16.67
N LYS A 11 22.47 21.55 -17.59
CA LYS A 11 22.09 20.75 -18.77
C LYS A 11 21.01 19.73 -18.38
N ASP A 12 19.82 19.88 -18.96
CA ASP A 12 18.72 18.94 -18.79
C ASP A 12 19.17 17.60 -19.37
N GLY A 13 19.30 16.58 -18.52
CA GLY A 13 19.38 15.19 -18.99
C GLY A 13 18.10 14.83 -19.74
N TYR A 14 18.21 13.94 -20.72
CA TYR A 14 17.16 13.61 -21.69
C TYR A 14 15.83 13.14 -21.04
N VAL A 15 15.87 12.58 -19.81
CA VAL A 15 14.67 12.27 -19.01
C VAL A 15 14.92 12.65 -17.55
N ARG A 16 13.94 13.32 -16.92
CA ARG A 16 14.06 13.83 -15.54
C ARG A 16 13.63 12.77 -14.52
N ASN A 17 14.38 12.61 -13.42
CA ASN A 17 14.11 11.63 -12.34
C ASN A 17 12.67 11.68 -11.78
N SER A 18 12.06 12.86 -11.69
CA SER A 18 10.67 12.99 -11.24
C SER A 18 9.67 12.42 -12.24
N ILE A 19 9.96 12.51 -13.54
CA ILE A 19 9.11 11.94 -14.61
C ILE A 19 9.23 10.43 -14.59
N LEU A 20 10.44 9.88 -14.44
CA LEU A 20 10.64 8.44 -14.29
C LEU A 20 9.80 7.84 -13.16
N LEU A 21 9.77 8.53 -12.01
CA LEU A 21 8.99 8.06 -10.86
C LEU A 21 7.48 8.19 -11.08
N LEU A 22 7.01 9.23 -11.78
CA LEU A 22 5.60 9.35 -12.18
C LEU A 22 5.18 8.22 -13.14
N LEU A 23 6.02 7.91 -14.12
CA LEU A 23 5.79 6.82 -15.06
C LEU A 23 5.76 5.47 -14.35
N ALA A 24 6.74 5.21 -13.47
CA ALA A 24 6.75 4.01 -12.64
C ALA A 24 5.47 3.86 -11.80
N PHE A 25 5.04 4.93 -11.13
CA PHE A 25 3.78 4.91 -10.38
C PHE A 25 2.57 4.64 -11.30
N ALA A 26 2.51 5.30 -12.47
CA ALA A 26 1.42 5.12 -13.43
C ALA A 26 1.31 3.66 -13.93
N THR A 27 2.43 2.97 -14.14
CA THR A 27 2.43 1.56 -14.60
C THR A 27 1.81 0.58 -13.61
N ALA A 28 1.78 0.90 -12.31
CA ALA A 28 1.09 0.09 -11.30
C ALA A 28 -0.31 0.61 -10.96
N PHE A 29 -0.56 1.91 -11.19
CA PHE A 29 -1.81 2.56 -10.80
C PHE A 29 -2.91 2.41 -11.85
N PHE A 30 -2.58 2.51 -13.14
CA PHE A 30 -3.56 2.44 -14.24
C PHE A 30 -3.70 1.11 -15.00
N PRO A 31 -2.89 0.05 -14.81
CA PRO A 31 -2.89 -1.07 -15.75
C PRO A 31 -4.24 -1.80 -15.79
N ARG A 32 -4.95 -1.91 -14.66
CA ARG A 32 -6.25 -2.61 -14.58
C ARG A 32 -7.35 -1.97 -15.41
N ILE A 33 -7.50 -0.65 -15.32
CA ILE A 33 -8.50 0.04 -16.15
C ILE A 33 -8.11 -0.01 -17.63
N ILE A 34 -6.82 -0.08 -17.96
CA ILE A 34 -6.35 -0.22 -19.34
C ILE A 34 -6.59 -1.66 -19.86
N ASP A 35 -6.38 -2.68 -19.02
CA ASP A 35 -6.74 -4.07 -19.30
C ASP A 35 -8.26 -4.22 -19.51
N ALA A 36 -9.07 -3.60 -18.64
CA ALA A 36 -10.53 -3.62 -18.72
C ALA A 36 -11.11 -2.98 -20.00
N ILE A 37 -10.36 -2.10 -20.69
CA ILE A 37 -10.75 -1.54 -22.00
C ILE A 37 -10.20 -2.35 -23.20
N GLY A 38 -9.52 -3.48 -22.95
CA GLY A 38 -9.10 -4.44 -23.96
C GLY A 38 -7.59 -4.53 -24.21
N ALA A 39 -6.75 -3.89 -23.38
CA ALA A 39 -5.31 -4.14 -23.44
C ALA A 39 -4.98 -5.59 -22.98
N PRO A 40 -3.85 -6.16 -23.40
CA PRO A 40 -3.49 -7.51 -22.99
C PRO A 40 -3.20 -7.58 -21.47
N PRO A 41 -3.55 -8.68 -20.78
CA PRO A 41 -3.38 -8.81 -19.33
C PRO A 41 -1.92 -8.67 -18.86
N THR A 42 -0.95 -8.85 -19.76
CA THR A 42 0.48 -8.59 -19.51
C THR A 42 0.75 -7.16 -19.04
N ILE A 43 -0.12 -6.19 -19.33
CA ILE A 43 0.03 -4.81 -18.86
C ILE A 43 0.03 -4.71 -17.33
N ASN A 44 -0.67 -5.62 -16.65
CA ASN A 44 -0.69 -5.71 -15.18
C ASN A 44 0.66 -6.10 -14.58
N PHE A 45 1.63 -6.57 -15.38
CA PHE A 45 2.96 -6.97 -14.93
C PHE A 45 4.06 -5.97 -15.31
N VAL A 46 3.74 -4.94 -16.10
CA VAL A 46 4.73 -3.96 -16.60
C VAL A 46 5.45 -3.24 -15.45
N HIS A 47 4.73 -2.98 -14.35
CA HIS A 47 5.32 -2.29 -13.20
C HIS A 47 6.48 -3.06 -12.57
N PHE A 48 6.47 -4.41 -12.60
CA PHE A 48 7.56 -5.24 -12.08
C PHE A 48 8.89 -5.03 -12.80
N VAL A 49 8.89 -4.43 -13.99
CA VAL A 49 10.11 -4.03 -14.71
C VAL A 49 10.34 -2.53 -14.59
N ILE A 50 9.31 -1.72 -14.81
CA ILE A 50 9.46 -0.26 -14.88
C ILE A 50 9.78 0.35 -13.51
N VAL A 51 9.16 -0.13 -12.43
CA VAL A 51 9.39 0.39 -11.07
C VAL A 51 10.85 0.19 -10.64
N PRO A 52 11.42 -1.03 -10.63
CA PRO A 52 12.82 -1.22 -10.25
C PRO A 52 13.79 -0.52 -11.21
N LEU A 53 13.52 -0.50 -12.52
CA LEU A 53 14.37 0.19 -13.49
C LEU A 53 14.41 1.70 -13.23
N ALA A 54 13.24 2.34 -13.10
CA ALA A 54 13.15 3.77 -12.80
C ALA A 54 13.82 4.10 -11.47
N CYS A 55 13.58 3.31 -10.42
CA CYS A 55 14.21 3.50 -9.12
C CYS A 55 15.73 3.31 -9.21
N GLY A 56 16.21 2.30 -9.93
CA GLY A 56 17.64 2.04 -10.14
C GLY A 56 18.34 3.19 -10.86
N ILE A 57 17.73 3.74 -11.92
CA ILE A 57 18.24 4.93 -12.62
C ILE A 57 18.27 6.12 -11.66
N ILE A 58 17.21 6.36 -10.89
CA ILE A 58 17.15 7.48 -9.95
C ILE A 58 18.26 7.36 -8.88
N ILE A 59 18.41 6.18 -8.29
CA ILE A 59 19.38 5.91 -7.22
C ILE A 59 20.82 6.02 -7.73
N SER A 60 21.11 5.52 -8.93
CA SER A 60 22.45 5.57 -9.51
C SER A 60 22.84 6.96 -10.03
N THR A 61 21.89 7.73 -10.56
CA THR A 61 22.16 9.06 -11.15
C THR A 61 22.04 10.20 -10.15
N THR A 62 21.48 9.96 -8.96
CA THR A 62 21.22 11.05 -8.02
C THR A 62 22.50 11.70 -7.50
N LYS A 63 22.44 13.02 -7.32
CA LYS A 63 23.52 13.85 -6.78
C LYS A 63 23.26 14.28 -5.35
N VAL A 64 22.48 13.51 -4.58
CA VAL A 64 22.24 13.79 -3.15
C VAL A 64 23.57 13.91 -2.43
N ARG A 65 23.81 15.06 -1.78
CA ARG A 65 24.99 15.29 -0.94
C ARG A 65 24.76 14.97 0.54
N ASN A 66 23.50 14.85 0.96
CA ASN A 66 23.14 14.63 2.36
C ASN A 66 23.55 13.22 2.84
N LYS A 67 24.51 13.15 3.76
CA LYS A 67 25.01 11.89 4.34
C LYS A 67 23.90 11.05 5.00
N LYS A 68 22.92 11.67 5.65
CA LYS A 68 21.80 10.97 6.28
C LYS A 68 20.88 10.29 5.25
N GLN A 69 20.56 10.97 4.15
CA GLN A 69 19.74 10.41 3.07
C GLN A 69 20.45 9.21 2.42
N LYS A 70 21.76 9.34 2.13
CA LYS A 70 22.58 8.22 1.62
C LYS A 70 22.58 7.03 2.56
N SER A 71 22.75 7.27 3.87
CA SER A 71 22.74 6.20 4.87
C SER A 71 21.39 5.48 4.92
N ILE A 72 20.27 6.21 4.86
CA ILE A 72 18.94 5.61 4.82
C ILE A 72 18.75 4.76 3.56
N ALA A 73 19.07 5.30 2.39
CA ALA A 73 18.97 4.58 1.12
C ALA A 73 19.83 3.31 1.12
N LYS A 74 21.09 3.40 1.58
CA LYS A 74 22.01 2.26 1.66
C LYS A 74 21.48 1.16 2.58
N ILE A 75 21.02 1.51 3.78
CA ILE A 75 20.51 0.52 4.74
C ILE A 75 19.25 -0.15 4.19
N LEU A 76 18.31 0.61 3.62
CA LEU A 76 17.12 0.01 3.00
C LEU A 76 17.50 -0.94 1.86
N LEU A 77 18.39 -0.52 0.94
CA LEU A 77 18.86 -1.39 -0.16
C LEU A 77 19.47 -2.69 0.35
N ILE A 78 20.35 -2.62 1.36
CA ILE A 78 20.96 -3.82 1.97
C ILE A 78 19.87 -4.72 2.54
N SER A 79 18.89 -4.16 3.26
CA SER A 79 17.79 -4.94 3.82
C SER A 79 16.92 -5.61 2.74
N LEU A 80 16.70 -4.96 1.58
CA LEU A 80 16.00 -5.58 0.44
C LEU A 80 16.77 -6.77 -0.14
N PHE A 81 18.11 -6.68 -0.21
CA PHE A 81 18.96 -7.80 -0.62
C PHE A 81 18.98 -8.93 0.41
N VAL A 82 18.92 -8.62 1.71
CA VAL A 82 18.77 -9.64 2.76
C VAL A 82 17.46 -10.39 2.59
N LEU A 83 16.34 -9.68 2.37
CA LEU A 83 15.04 -10.31 2.09
C LEU A 83 15.09 -11.19 0.84
N LEU A 84 15.71 -10.71 -0.25
CA LEU A 84 15.92 -11.52 -1.47
C LEU A 84 16.71 -12.80 -1.18
N GLY A 85 17.77 -12.71 -0.38
CA GLY A 85 18.56 -13.87 0.03
C GLY A 85 17.72 -14.91 0.78
N VAL A 86 16.85 -14.46 1.70
CA VAL A 86 15.91 -15.36 2.41
C VAL A 86 14.91 -16.00 1.44
N MET A 87 14.36 -15.24 0.49
CA MET A 87 13.45 -15.76 -0.54
C MET A 87 14.11 -16.81 -1.44
N ILE A 88 15.36 -16.59 -1.85
CA ILE A 88 16.11 -17.57 -2.66
C ILE A 88 16.33 -18.86 -1.87
N ILE A 89 16.74 -18.76 -0.60
CA ILE A 89 16.91 -19.96 0.25
C ILE A 89 15.58 -20.70 0.42
N SER A 90 14.50 -19.97 0.69
CA SER A 90 13.15 -20.54 0.78
C SER A 90 12.72 -21.24 -0.51
N ALA A 91 12.97 -20.63 -1.66
CA ALA A 91 12.65 -21.21 -2.96
C ALA A 91 13.47 -22.47 -3.24
N LEU A 92 14.77 -22.47 -2.96
CA LEU A 92 15.63 -23.64 -3.14
C LEU A 92 15.20 -24.80 -2.24
N LEU A 93 14.86 -24.52 -0.97
CA LEU A 93 14.41 -25.52 -0.02
C LEU A 93 13.09 -26.19 -0.45
N ASN A 94 12.22 -25.43 -1.11
CA ASN A 94 10.87 -25.86 -1.45
C ASN A 94 10.61 -26.05 -2.96
N GLN A 95 11.67 -25.99 -3.77
CA GLN A 95 11.60 -26.10 -5.23
C GLN A 95 10.63 -25.10 -5.88
N ALA A 96 10.56 -23.88 -5.34
CA ALA A 96 9.77 -22.82 -5.96
C ALA A 96 10.47 -22.27 -7.20
N GLY A 97 9.68 -21.93 -8.22
CA GLY A 97 10.18 -21.38 -9.48
C GLY A 97 10.93 -20.06 -9.30
N VAL A 98 11.87 -19.76 -10.20
CA VAL A 98 12.59 -18.47 -10.20
C VAL A 98 11.62 -17.30 -10.40
N ILE A 99 10.57 -17.51 -11.19
CA ILE A 99 9.50 -16.52 -11.40
C ILE A 99 8.75 -16.23 -10.11
N ASN A 100 8.53 -17.24 -9.26
CA ASN A 100 7.92 -17.04 -7.95
C ASN A 100 8.77 -16.09 -7.09
N VAL A 101 10.09 -16.34 -7.03
CA VAL A 101 11.04 -15.48 -6.29
C VAL A 101 10.98 -14.05 -6.81
N PHE A 102 11.05 -13.86 -8.13
CA PHE A 102 11.04 -12.54 -8.74
C PHE A 102 9.75 -11.78 -8.44
N LEU A 103 8.59 -12.41 -8.67
CA LEU A 103 7.30 -11.75 -8.51
C LEU A 103 7.00 -11.46 -7.04
N ASP A 104 7.22 -12.41 -6.13
CA ASP A 104 6.99 -12.21 -4.70
C ASP A 104 7.92 -11.14 -4.12
N TRP A 105 9.20 -11.16 -4.51
CA TRP A 105 10.14 -10.11 -4.15
C TRP A 105 9.65 -8.76 -4.65
N MET A 106 9.13 -8.66 -5.87
CA MET A 106 8.65 -7.39 -6.38
C MET A 106 7.39 -6.90 -5.67
N LEU A 107 6.40 -7.77 -5.46
CA LEU A 107 5.17 -7.44 -4.71
C LEU A 107 5.49 -6.88 -3.33
N LEU A 108 6.50 -7.42 -2.64
CA LEU A 108 6.89 -6.99 -1.30
C LEU A 108 7.85 -5.79 -1.29
N THR A 109 8.66 -5.58 -2.34
CA THR A 109 9.76 -4.59 -2.29
C THR A 109 9.58 -3.32 -3.11
N GLU A 110 8.70 -3.31 -4.12
CA GLU A 110 8.37 -2.11 -4.89
C GLU A 110 8.08 -0.85 -4.07
N PRO A 111 7.22 -0.86 -3.04
CA PRO A 111 6.96 0.32 -2.22
C PRO A 111 8.24 0.87 -1.56
N PHE A 112 9.15 -0.01 -1.14
CA PHE A 112 10.42 0.39 -0.53
C PHE A 112 11.40 0.95 -1.56
N LEU A 113 11.48 0.38 -2.76
CA LEU A 113 12.27 0.95 -3.87
C LEU A 113 11.81 2.36 -4.20
N VAL A 114 10.50 2.58 -4.22
CA VAL A 114 9.90 3.90 -4.43
C VAL A 114 10.20 4.87 -3.29
N ILE A 115 10.16 4.44 -2.03
CA ILE A 115 10.61 5.25 -0.89
C ILE A 115 12.09 5.62 -1.02
N ILE A 116 12.96 4.67 -1.38
CA ILE A 116 14.39 4.91 -1.57
C ILE A 116 14.61 5.93 -2.69
N ALA A 117 13.90 5.79 -3.83
CA ALA A 117 13.94 6.73 -4.94
C ALA A 117 13.48 8.13 -4.49
N MET A 118 12.35 8.23 -3.76
CA MET A 118 11.88 9.49 -3.20
C MET A 118 12.92 10.14 -2.30
N VAL A 119 13.50 9.40 -1.35
CA VAL A 119 14.55 9.91 -0.45
C VAL A 119 15.79 10.37 -1.21
N SER A 120 16.03 9.75 -2.35
CA SER A 120 17.18 10.00 -3.22
C SER A 120 16.98 11.15 -4.19
N ILE A 121 15.79 11.75 -4.34
CA ILE A 121 15.61 12.89 -5.27
C ILE A 121 15.79 14.22 -4.54
N PRO A 122 16.75 15.08 -4.98
CA PRO A 122 16.84 16.45 -4.50
C PRO A 122 15.85 17.34 -5.27
N PHE A 123 14.61 17.44 -4.80
CA PHE A 123 13.62 18.32 -5.44
C PHE A 123 13.92 19.81 -5.21
N SER A 124 13.77 20.62 -6.26
CA SER A 124 13.49 22.06 -6.08
C SER A 124 12.03 22.27 -5.74
N ILE A 125 11.68 23.42 -5.15
CA ILE A 125 10.30 23.74 -4.74
C ILE A 125 9.33 23.64 -5.93
N GLU A 126 9.70 24.20 -7.08
CA GLU A 126 8.86 24.18 -8.29
C GLU A 126 8.66 22.76 -8.83
N ARG A 127 9.75 21.96 -8.89
CA ARG A 127 9.68 20.58 -9.37
C ARG A 127 8.86 19.71 -8.44
N PHE A 128 9.03 19.89 -7.13
CA PHE A 128 8.22 19.21 -6.14
C PHE A 128 6.73 19.55 -6.29
N LYS A 129 6.39 20.83 -6.45
CA LYS A 129 5.00 21.26 -6.69
C LYS A 129 4.41 20.58 -7.93
N LYS A 130 5.13 20.59 -9.06
CA LYS A 130 4.68 19.91 -10.29
C LYS A 130 4.49 18.40 -10.08
N PHE A 131 5.47 17.72 -9.47
CA PHE A 131 5.39 16.29 -9.17
C PHE A 131 4.18 15.97 -8.27
N LYS A 132 4.00 16.75 -7.19
CA LYS A 132 2.84 16.64 -6.29
C LYS A 132 1.52 16.85 -7.03
N THR A 133 1.42 17.85 -7.89
CA THR A 133 0.21 18.09 -8.70
C THR A 133 -0.13 16.90 -9.60
N TRP A 134 0.85 16.25 -10.22
CA TRP A 134 0.61 15.06 -11.03
C TRP A 134 0.10 13.87 -10.20
N ILE A 135 0.72 13.58 -9.04
CA ILE A 135 0.24 12.52 -8.14
C ILE A 135 -1.18 12.82 -7.66
N MET A 136 -1.47 14.06 -7.28
CA MET A 136 -2.82 14.49 -6.91
C MET A 136 -3.79 14.29 -8.07
N GLY A 137 -3.41 14.66 -9.29
CA GLY A 137 -4.22 14.48 -10.50
C GLY A 137 -4.56 13.02 -10.77
N PHE A 138 -3.60 12.10 -10.63
CA PHE A 138 -3.85 10.66 -10.81
C PHE A 138 -4.87 10.12 -9.79
N ILE A 139 -4.73 10.48 -8.51
CA ILE A 139 -5.64 10.00 -7.48
C ILE A 139 -7.02 10.68 -7.59
N SER A 140 -7.06 11.97 -7.97
CA SER A 140 -8.33 12.64 -8.27
C SER A 140 -9.05 12.02 -9.45
N LEU A 141 -8.33 11.61 -10.50
CA LEU A 141 -8.91 10.85 -11.61
C LEU A 141 -9.46 9.50 -11.14
N HIS A 142 -8.77 8.80 -10.25
CA HIS A 142 -9.28 7.58 -9.64
C HIS A 142 -10.61 7.79 -8.90
N ILE A 143 -10.70 8.82 -8.05
CA ILE A 143 -11.94 9.15 -7.32
C ILE A 143 -13.06 9.48 -8.32
N PHE A 144 -12.76 10.31 -9.32
CA PHE A 144 -13.73 10.66 -10.37
C PHE A 144 -14.26 9.41 -11.09
N LEU A 145 -13.37 8.49 -11.48
CA LEU A 145 -13.75 7.24 -12.13
C LEU A 145 -14.61 6.36 -11.22
N ALA A 146 -14.32 6.29 -9.92
CA ALA A 146 -15.15 5.53 -8.98
C ALA A 146 -16.57 6.12 -8.87
N PHE A 147 -16.70 7.44 -8.82
CA PHE A 147 -18.01 8.09 -8.87
C PHE A 147 -18.75 7.81 -10.19
N ALA A 148 -18.06 7.96 -11.32
CA ALA A 148 -18.63 7.64 -12.62
C ALA A 148 -19.11 6.18 -12.68
N GLN A 149 -18.31 5.23 -12.21
CA GLN A 149 -18.69 3.82 -12.13
C GLN A 149 -19.95 3.61 -11.29
N HIS A 150 -20.03 4.20 -10.09
CA HIS A 150 -21.21 4.09 -9.23
C HIS A 150 -22.49 4.53 -9.95
N PHE A 151 -22.49 5.70 -10.59
CA PHE A 151 -23.65 6.18 -11.32
C PHE A 151 -23.96 5.32 -12.55
N LEU A 152 -22.95 4.96 -13.35
CA LEU A 152 -23.16 4.15 -14.55
C LEU A 152 -23.69 2.74 -14.21
N ILE A 153 -23.25 2.14 -13.09
CA ILE A 153 -23.79 0.87 -12.58
C ILE A 153 -25.24 1.06 -12.12
N THR A 154 -25.51 2.12 -11.37
CA THR A 154 -26.85 2.42 -10.82
C THR A 154 -27.88 2.64 -11.94
N PHE A 155 -27.49 3.28 -13.04
CA PHE A 155 -28.33 3.48 -14.22
C PHE A 155 -28.36 2.27 -15.18
N GLY A 156 -27.69 1.16 -14.84
CA GLY A 156 -27.64 -0.04 -15.66
C GLY A 156 -26.86 0.11 -16.98
N ILE A 157 -26.04 1.16 -17.12
CA ILE A 157 -25.22 1.42 -18.31
C ILE A 157 -23.94 0.57 -18.25
N LEU A 158 -23.28 0.53 -17.09
CA LEU A 158 -22.09 -0.27 -16.87
C LEU A 158 -22.50 -1.64 -16.31
N ARG A 159 -22.14 -2.71 -17.04
CA ARG A 159 -22.44 -4.08 -16.63
C ARG A 159 -21.64 -4.44 -15.37
N VAL A 160 -22.33 -5.06 -14.42
CA VAL A 160 -21.71 -5.67 -13.24
C VAL A 160 -21.11 -7.02 -13.61
N THR A 161 -19.99 -7.37 -12.98
CA THR A 161 -19.39 -8.70 -13.10
C THR A 161 -20.06 -9.71 -12.15
N SER A 162 -19.42 -10.85 -11.89
CA SER A 162 -19.84 -11.81 -10.87
C SER A 162 -19.77 -11.27 -9.43
N MET A 163 -19.19 -10.08 -9.23
CA MET A 163 -19.16 -9.39 -7.94
C MET A 163 -20.46 -8.65 -7.66
N GLN A 164 -20.72 -8.30 -6.39
CA GLN A 164 -21.87 -7.46 -6.05
C GLN A 164 -21.79 -6.11 -6.78
N PRO A 165 -22.94 -5.47 -7.11
CA PRO A 165 -22.92 -4.20 -7.84
C PRO A 165 -22.03 -3.13 -7.20
N PHE A 166 -22.03 -3.03 -5.86
CA PHE A 166 -21.20 -2.08 -5.11
C PHE A 166 -19.70 -2.40 -5.19
N ASP A 167 -19.33 -3.68 -5.23
CA ASP A 167 -17.93 -4.11 -5.37
C ASP A 167 -17.33 -3.76 -6.74
N ASN A 168 -18.17 -3.46 -7.74
CA ASN A 168 -17.72 -3.01 -9.05
C ASN A 168 -17.33 -1.51 -9.07
N VAL A 169 -17.50 -0.78 -7.96
CA VAL A 169 -17.03 0.60 -7.80
C VAL A 169 -15.56 0.60 -7.34
N GLN A 170 -14.61 0.70 -8.28
CA GLN A 170 -13.19 0.43 -8.05
C GLN A 170 -12.23 1.53 -8.55
N GLY A 171 -12.75 2.56 -9.23
CA GLY A 171 -11.96 3.59 -9.91
C GLY A 171 -10.99 3.00 -10.93
N VAL A 172 -9.72 3.41 -10.91
CA VAL A 172 -8.67 2.85 -11.79
C VAL A 172 -8.38 1.36 -11.57
N PHE A 173 -8.83 0.77 -10.46
CA PHE A 173 -8.60 -0.65 -10.14
C PHE A 173 -9.71 -1.57 -10.66
N TYR A 174 -10.48 -1.09 -11.63
CA TYR A 174 -11.66 -1.75 -12.20
C TYR A 174 -11.39 -3.20 -12.64
N LEU A 175 -12.39 -4.06 -12.40
CA LEU A 175 -12.38 -5.51 -12.65
C LEU A 175 -11.29 -6.28 -11.90
N SER A 176 -11.04 -5.94 -10.64
CA SER A 176 -10.20 -6.75 -9.76
C SER A 176 -10.95 -7.22 -8.51
N GLY A 177 -10.67 -8.44 -8.04
CA GLY A 177 -11.41 -9.06 -6.94
C GLY A 177 -11.51 -8.20 -5.67
N SER A 178 -10.44 -7.49 -5.30
CA SER A 178 -10.43 -6.57 -4.15
C SER A 178 -10.34 -5.09 -4.55
N GLY A 179 -10.62 -4.75 -5.81
CA GLY A 179 -10.41 -3.41 -6.36
C GLY A 179 -11.16 -2.30 -5.62
N HIS A 180 -12.36 -2.59 -5.12
CA HIS A 180 -13.18 -1.66 -4.34
C HIS A 180 -12.51 -1.27 -3.02
N VAL A 181 -11.93 -2.25 -2.30
CA VAL A 181 -11.19 -2.03 -1.05
C VAL A 181 -9.95 -1.19 -1.31
N VAL A 182 -9.20 -1.56 -2.34
CA VAL A 182 -7.93 -0.95 -2.75
C VAL A 182 -8.17 0.50 -3.13
N GLY A 183 -9.17 0.75 -3.99
CA GLY A 183 -9.59 2.08 -4.40
C GLY A 183 -10.01 2.96 -3.24
N ALA A 184 -10.95 2.49 -2.41
CA ALA A 184 -11.40 3.24 -1.24
C ALA A 184 -10.27 3.55 -0.27
N SER A 185 -9.32 2.62 -0.09
CA SER A 185 -8.13 2.82 0.76
C SER A 185 -7.24 3.94 0.22
N VAL A 186 -6.96 3.94 -1.08
CA VAL A 186 -6.17 4.99 -1.74
C VAL A 186 -6.86 6.34 -1.61
N SER A 187 -8.16 6.41 -1.88
CA SER A 187 -8.95 7.62 -1.81
C SER A 187 -8.99 8.20 -0.40
N MET A 188 -9.23 7.38 0.61
CA MET A 188 -9.21 7.81 2.00
C MET A 188 -7.83 8.35 2.38
N SER A 189 -6.75 7.62 2.08
CA SER A 189 -5.38 8.06 2.38
C SER A 189 -5.03 9.37 1.70
N PHE A 190 -5.47 9.56 0.46
CA PHE A 190 -5.34 10.81 -0.27
C PHE A 190 -6.17 11.94 0.33
N GLY A 191 -7.43 11.68 0.69
CA GLY A 191 -8.30 12.67 1.33
C GLY A 191 -7.66 13.22 2.61
N LEU A 192 -7.12 12.33 3.45
CA LEU A 192 -6.41 12.73 4.67
C LEU A 192 -5.11 13.48 4.37
N TYR A 193 -4.33 13.02 3.38
CA TYR A 193 -3.14 13.74 2.94
C TYR A 193 -3.48 15.16 2.48
N PHE A 194 -4.50 15.31 1.63
CA PHE A 194 -4.95 16.60 1.14
C PHE A 194 -5.39 17.49 2.30
N TRP A 195 -6.23 16.99 3.20
CA TRP A 195 -6.69 17.71 4.40
C TRP A 195 -5.54 18.28 5.23
N LEU A 196 -4.49 17.49 5.47
CA LEU A 196 -3.36 17.84 6.33
C LEU A 196 -2.27 18.66 5.65
N SER A 197 -1.93 18.37 4.39
CA SER A 197 -0.77 18.94 3.70
C SER A 197 -1.08 20.21 2.88
N THR A 198 -2.34 20.53 2.57
CA THR A 198 -2.69 21.73 1.77
C THR A 198 -3.24 22.88 2.62
N LYS A 199 -2.53 23.28 3.68
CA LYS A 199 -3.00 24.33 4.62
C LYS A 199 -3.29 25.70 3.99
N GLY A 200 -2.74 26.01 2.81
CA GLY A 200 -3.05 27.22 2.06
C GLY A 200 -4.37 27.16 1.28
N THR A 201 -5.00 26.00 1.21
CA THR A 201 -6.29 25.80 0.55
C THR A 201 -7.44 26.03 1.54
N PRO A 202 -8.54 26.70 1.12
CA PRO A 202 -9.70 26.92 1.97
C PRO A 202 -10.21 25.63 2.64
N ILE A 203 -10.69 25.76 3.88
CA ILE A 203 -11.14 24.60 4.67
C ILE A 203 -12.30 23.85 4.01
N TRP A 204 -13.22 24.57 3.34
CA TRP A 204 -14.35 23.95 2.65
C TRP A 204 -13.88 23.02 1.54
N LEU A 205 -12.88 23.41 0.74
CA LEU A 205 -12.38 22.58 -0.35
C LEU A 205 -11.63 21.35 0.18
N ARG A 206 -10.86 21.52 1.26
CA ARG A 206 -10.24 20.38 1.96
C ARG A 206 -11.29 19.42 2.50
N ALA A 207 -12.37 19.96 3.07
CA ALA A 207 -13.48 19.16 3.61
C ALA A 207 -14.17 18.41 2.47
N SER A 208 -14.48 19.08 1.37
CA SER A 208 -15.08 18.47 0.19
C SER A 208 -14.25 17.29 -0.32
N VAL A 209 -12.93 17.43 -0.50
CA VAL A 209 -12.09 16.33 -0.98
C VAL A 209 -12.10 15.14 -0.02
N PHE A 210 -12.01 15.38 1.30
CA PHE A 210 -12.08 14.32 2.30
C PHE A 210 -13.45 13.64 2.31
N THR A 211 -14.54 14.42 2.24
CA THR A 211 -15.91 13.91 2.17
C THR A 211 -16.14 13.12 0.89
N THR A 212 -15.64 13.57 -0.27
CA THR A 212 -15.72 12.81 -1.53
C THR A 212 -15.02 11.47 -1.43
N ALA A 213 -13.83 11.41 -0.84
CA ALA A 213 -13.14 10.14 -0.59
C ALA A 213 -13.94 9.21 0.34
N PHE A 214 -14.59 9.78 1.37
CA PHE A 214 -15.45 9.02 2.28
C PHE A 214 -16.72 8.51 1.59
N ILE A 215 -17.36 9.32 0.73
CA ILE A 215 -18.53 8.91 -0.04
C ILE A 215 -18.17 7.77 -1.00
N GLN A 216 -17.02 7.83 -1.68
CA GLN A 216 -16.55 6.72 -2.51
C GLN A 216 -16.46 5.41 -1.72
N LEU A 217 -15.91 5.46 -0.50
CA LEU A 217 -15.82 4.28 0.36
C LEU A 217 -17.20 3.67 0.62
N LEU A 218 -18.22 4.49 0.85
CA LEU A 218 -19.60 4.03 1.02
C LEU A 218 -20.17 3.43 -0.28
N PHE A 219 -19.95 4.08 -1.42
CA PHE A 219 -20.40 3.57 -2.74
C PHE A 219 -19.76 2.22 -3.11
N ALA A 220 -18.54 2.00 -2.64
CA ALA A 220 -17.75 0.79 -2.88
C ALA A 220 -17.95 -0.31 -1.83
N ASP A 221 -18.87 -0.14 -0.87
CA ASP A 221 -19.06 -1.00 0.31
C ASP A 221 -17.74 -1.43 1.01
N ALA A 222 -16.76 -0.52 1.02
CA ALA A 222 -15.40 -0.80 1.48
C ALA A 222 -15.23 -0.58 2.99
N LYS A 223 -16.19 -1.07 3.79
CA LYS A 223 -16.28 -0.89 5.25
C LYS A 223 -15.04 -1.30 6.03
N GLN A 224 -14.28 -2.31 5.58
CA GLN A 224 -12.98 -2.71 6.16
C GLN A 224 -12.00 -1.54 6.27
N VAL A 225 -12.06 -0.57 5.35
CA VAL A 225 -11.18 0.60 5.37
C VAL A 225 -11.43 1.43 6.64
N ILE A 226 -12.68 1.58 7.08
CA ILE A 226 -13.02 2.31 8.32
C ILE A 226 -12.44 1.58 9.54
N VAL A 227 -12.61 0.27 9.62
CA VAL A 227 -12.09 -0.55 10.73
C VAL A 227 -10.57 -0.44 10.80
N VAL A 228 -9.88 -0.55 9.66
CA VAL A 228 -8.43 -0.39 9.56
C VAL A 228 -7.98 0.97 10.07
N TRP A 229 -8.67 2.02 9.65
CA TRP A 229 -8.35 3.40 10.04
C TRP A 229 -8.54 3.62 11.54
N MET A 230 -9.62 3.08 12.12
CA MET A 230 -9.85 3.17 13.56
C MET A 230 -8.76 2.45 14.36
N ILE A 231 -8.41 1.22 14.00
CA ILE A 231 -7.36 0.46 14.69
C ILE A 231 -6.01 1.16 14.53
N ALA A 232 -5.66 1.59 13.31
CA ALA A 232 -4.43 2.33 13.05
C ALA A 232 -4.36 3.65 13.84
N TRP A 233 -5.50 4.33 14.01
CA TRP A 233 -5.57 5.54 14.82
C TRP A 233 -5.35 5.24 16.31
N VAL A 234 -6.00 4.21 16.86
CA VAL A 234 -5.77 3.77 18.25
C VAL A 234 -4.29 3.45 18.47
N LEU A 235 -3.66 2.69 17.56
CA LEU A 235 -2.23 2.39 17.65
C LEU A 235 -1.37 3.66 17.56
N LEU A 236 -1.74 4.62 16.72
CA LEU A 236 -1.06 5.92 16.67
C LEU A 236 -1.13 6.65 18.02
N VAL A 237 -2.28 6.64 18.69
CA VAL A 237 -2.44 7.19 20.05
C VAL A 237 -1.47 6.53 21.03
N LEU A 238 -1.36 5.20 21.00
CA LEU A 238 -0.45 4.45 21.86
C LEU A 238 1.02 4.87 21.64
N THR A 239 1.40 5.23 20.40
CA THR A 239 2.77 5.73 20.13
C THR A 239 3.04 7.14 20.68
N ARG A 240 1.99 7.83 21.16
CA ARG A 240 2.03 9.22 21.65
C ARG A 240 1.78 9.36 23.16
N LEU A 241 1.72 8.27 23.92
CA LEU A 241 1.47 8.30 25.38
C LEU A 241 2.47 9.13 26.20
N LYS A 242 3.66 9.41 25.67
CA LYS A 242 4.64 10.32 26.31
C LYS A 242 4.17 11.78 26.34
N ASP A 243 3.30 12.18 25.43
CA ASP A 243 2.66 13.50 25.41
C ASP A 243 1.20 13.32 25.83
N ILE A 244 0.96 13.37 27.14
CA ILE A 244 -0.35 13.13 27.75
C ILE A 244 -1.43 14.03 27.14
N LYS A 245 -1.09 15.29 26.83
CA LYS A 245 -2.04 16.24 26.24
C LYS A 245 -2.47 15.79 24.85
N THR A 246 -1.51 15.47 23.99
CA THR A 246 -1.79 14.98 22.62
C THR A 246 -2.51 13.63 22.66
N ALA A 247 -2.10 12.72 23.56
CA ALA A 247 -2.77 11.44 23.75
C ALA A 247 -4.23 11.61 24.17
N LEU A 248 -4.52 12.48 25.15
CA LEU A 248 -5.88 12.76 25.61
C LEU A 248 -6.74 13.37 24.50
N GLN A 249 -6.20 14.29 23.70
CA GLN A 249 -6.90 14.84 22.53
C GLN A 249 -7.30 13.75 21.54
N TYR A 250 -6.41 12.79 21.26
CA TYR A 250 -6.73 11.67 20.38
C TYR A 250 -7.72 10.69 20.98
N ILE A 251 -7.64 10.40 22.29
CA ILE A 251 -8.61 9.53 22.98
C ILE A 251 -10.01 10.13 22.91
N ILE A 252 -10.16 11.42 23.25
CA ILE A 252 -11.45 12.12 23.17
C ILE A 252 -12.01 12.04 21.75
N ALA A 253 -11.18 12.35 20.75
CA ALA A 253 -11.60 12.28 19.35
C ALA A 253 -11.99 10.84 18.94
N ALA A 254 -11.26 9.82 19.38
CA ALA A 254 -11.57 8.42 19.10
C ALA A 254 -12.90 7.97 19.71
N ILE A 255 -13.20 8.40 20.96
CA ILE A 255 -14.48 8.11 21.62
C ILE A 255 -15.63 8.77 20.84
N LEU A 256 -15.51 10.04 20.49
CA LEU A 256 -16.54 10.77 19.74
C LEU A 256 -16.81 10.14 18.38
N VAL A 257 -15.76 9.80 17.63
CA VAL A 257 -15.90 9.16 16.31
C VAL A 257 -16.49 7.75 16.44
N SER A 258 -16.08 6.97 17.44
CA SER A 258 -16.61 5.62 17.65
C SER A 258 -18.09 5.67 18.03
N TYR A 259 -18.49 6.62 18.87
CA TYR A 259 -19.90 6.83 19.23
C TYR A 259 -20.73 7.26 18.02
N LEU A 260 -20.23 8.20 17.20
CA LEU A 260 -20.90 8.62 15.98
C LEU A 260 -21.06 7.46 15.00
N LEU A 261 -20.00 6.66 14.79
CA LEU A 261 -20.07 5.49 13.92
C LEU A 261 -21.08 4.47 14.44
N TYR A 262 -21.06 4.19 15.75
CA TYR A 262 -22.05 3.33 16.40
C TYR A 262 -23.47 3.85 16.14
N TRP A 263 -23.72 5.14 16.37
CA TRP A 263 -25.01 5.76 16.07
C TRP A 263 -25.40 5.59 14.59
N CYS A 264 -24.47 5.84 13.65
CA CYS A 264 -24.71 5.65 12.22
C CYS A 264 -25.08 4.21 11.87
N ILE A 265 -24.40 3.20 12.44
CA ILE A 265 -24.70 1.77 12.18
C ILE A 265 -26.16 1.43 12.50
N TYR A 266 -26.72 2.01 13.57
CA TYR A 266 -28.10 1.73 13.97
C TYR A 266 -29.14 2.62 13.31
N ASN A 267 -28.77 3.83 12.86
CA ASN A 267 -29.73 4.86 12.43
C ASN A 267 -29.59 5.29 10.95
N VAL A 268 -28.53 4.89 10.25
CA VAL A 268 -28.26 5.31 8.88
C VAL A 268 -28.14 4.09 7.97
N GLU A 269 -28.99 4.02 6.94
CA GLU A 269 -29.08 2.89 6.01
C GLU A 269 -27.73 2.55 5.35
N ALA A 270 -26.95 3.57 4.98
CA ALA A 270 -25.63 3.40 4.38
C ALA A 270 -24.62 2.61 5.25
N PHE A 271 -24.89 2.42 6.55
CA PHE A 271 -24.04 1.67 7.47
C PHE A 271 -24.61 0.30 7.87
N VAL A 272 -25.75 -0.12 7.30
CA VAL A 272 -26.41 -1.39 7.67
C VAL A 272 -25.51 -2.61 7.47
N ALA A 273 -24.61 -2.58 6.47
CA ALA A 273 -23.67 -3.67 6.21
C ALA A 273 -22.74 -3.99 7.40
N PHE A 274 -22.47 -3.03 8.29
CA PHE A 274 -21.70 -3.27 9.52
C PHE A 274 -22.42 -4.18 10.52
N LYS A 275 -23.76 -4.25 10.49
CA LYS A 275 -24.55 -5.13 11.36
C LYS A 275 -24.20 -6.60 11.14
N GLY A 276 -23.87 -6.98 9.90
CA GLY A 276 -23.41 -8.34 9.58
C GLY A 276 -22.07 -8.69 10.24
N TRP A 277 -21.21 -7.70 10.49
CA TRP A 277 -19.89 -7.89 11.10
C TRP A 277 -19.89 -7.81 12.61
N ILE A 278 -20.87 -7.22 13.27
CA ILE A 278 -20.87 -7.08 14.74
C ILE A 278 -21.61 -8.22 15.46
N ARG A 279 -21.86 -9.33 14.75
CA ARG A 279 -22.54 -10.52 15.24
C ARG A 279 -21.62 -11.32 16.18
N PRO A 280 -21.86 -11.35 17.51
CA PRO A 280 -20.93 -11.97 18.46
C PRO A 280 -20.66 -13.44 18.17
N GLU A 281 -21.64 -14.18 17.64
CA GLU A 281 -21.55 -15.61 17.31
C GLU A 281 -20.55 -15.93 16.18
N LEU A 282 -20.15 -14.92 15.39
CA LEU A 282 -19.07 -15.09 14.40
C LEU A 282 -17.70 -15.19 15.07
N TYR A 283 -17.58 -14.61 16.26
CA TYR A 283 -16.33 -14.42 16.98
C TYR A 283 -16.28 -15.32 18.21
N GLY A 284 -15.08 -15.74 18.58
CA GLY A 284 -14.83 -16.73 19.63
C GLY A 284 -14.02 -17.91 19.10
N PRO A 285 -13.51 -18.80 19.97
CA PRO A 285 -12.63 -19.90 19.56
C PRO A 285 -13.26 -20.81 18.48
N GLU A 286 -14.55 -21.10 18.62
CA GLU A 286 -15.34 -21.90 17.67
C GLU A 286 -16.16 -21.03 16.70
N GLY A 287 -15.95 -19.71 16.71
CA GLY A 287 -16.63 -18.79 15.82
C GLY A 287 -16.19 -19.01 14.38
N LYS A 288 -17.14 -19.10 13.45
CA LYS A 288 -16.84 -19.40 12.03
C LYS A 288 -15.87 -18.41 11.39
N ALA A 289 -15.93 -17.12 11.76
CA ALA A 289 -14.98 -16.13 11.27
C ALA A 289 -13.57 -16.35 11.84
N THR A 290 -13.45 -16.73 13.11
CA THR A 290 -12.16 -17.06 13.75
C THR A 290 -11.53 -18.28 13.11
N ILE A 291 -12.30 -19.35 12.92
CA ILE A 291 -11.82 -20.59 12.29
C ILE A 291 -11.35 -20.30 10.87
N LEU A 292 -12.19 -19.63 10.06
CA LEU A 292 -11.83 -19.27 8.70
C LEU A 292 -10.55 -18.43 8.66
N LYS A 293 -10.43 -17.41 9.53
CA LYS A 293 -9.25 -16.53 9.54
C LYS A 293 -7.95 -17.23 9.95
N SER A 294 -8.07 -18.18 10.89
CA SER A 294 -6.93 -18.89 11.48
C SER A 294 -6.53 -20.16 10.72
N VAL A 295 -7.34 -20.62 9.76
CA VAL A 295 -7.06 -21.83 8.97
C VAL A 295 -5.66 -21.88 8.34
N PRO A 296 -5.04 -20.76 7.88
CA PRO A 296 -3.69 -20.83 7.33
C PRO A 296 -2.66 -21.34 8.34
N PHE A 297 -2.84 -21.06 9.63
CA PHE A 297 -1.95 -21.54 10.68
C PHE A 297 -2.03 -23.04 10.94
N GLN A 298 -3.09 -23.70 10.47
CA GLN A 298 -3.25 -25.15 10.55
C GLN A 298 -2.77 -25.81 9.25
N ILE A 299 -3.17 -25.24 8.12
CA ILE A 299 -2.89 -25.81 6.79
C ILE A 299 -1.41 -25.65 6.43
N ILE A 300 -0.81 -24.46 6.58
CA ILE A 300 0.57 -24.24 6.13
C ILE A 300 1.56 -25.19 6.84
N PRO A 301 1.53 -25.32 8.19
CA PRO A 301 2.44 -26.24 8.87
C PRO A 301 2.23 -27.71 8.56
N SER A 302 1.02 -28.13 8.14
CA SER A 302 0.77 -29.54 7.79
C SER A 302 1.52 -29.96 6.51
N TYR A 303 2.00 -28.99 5.72
CA TYR A 303 2.83 -29.22 4.55
C TYR A 303 4.34 -29.08 4.81
N TYR A 304 4.77 -28.81 6.05
CA TYR A 304 6.20 -28.70 6.36
C TYR A 304 6.89 -30.07 6.23
N LYS A 305 7.93 -30.11 5.40
CA LYS A 305 8.73 -31.32 5.16
C LYS A 305 9.97 -31.39 6.08
N SER A 306 10.34 -30.28 6.71
CA SER A 306 11.51 -30.16 7.58
C SER A 306 11.33 -29.06 8.63
N SER A 307 12.13 -29.09 9.68
CA SER A 307 12.18 -27.99 10.68
C SER A 307 12.65 -26.66 10.08
N LEU A 308 13.39 -26.68 8.97
CA LEU A 308 13.81 -25.48 8.26
C LEU A 308 12.64 -24.71 7.65
N ASN A 309 11.50 -25.37 7.39
CA ASN A 309 10.29 -24.71 6.90
C ASN A 309 9.71 -23.71 7.92
N TRP A 310 9.96 -23.88 9.22
CA TRP A 310 9.59 -22.84 10.20
C TRP A 310 10.39 -21.55 9.99
N LEU A 311 11.65 -21.67 9.58
CA LEU A 311 12.54 -20.54 9.40
C LEU A 311 12.36 -19.88 8.03
N PHE A 312 12.17 -20.68 6.98
CA PHE A 312 12.16 -20.25 5.58
C PHE A 312 10.82 -20.40 4.86
N GLY A 313 9.80 -20.99 5.47
CA GLY A 313 8.47 -21.15 4.86
C GLY A 313 8.42 -22.26 3.80
N LEU A 314 7.37 -22.21 2.98
CA LEU A 314 7.07 -23.18 1.91
C LEU A 314 7.51 -22.73 0.51
N GLY A 315 8.15 -21.57 0.39
CA GLY A 315 8.57 -21.02 -0.90
C GLY A 315 7.73 -19.80 -1.30
N PRO A 316 8.31 -18.81 -1.99
CA PRO A 316 7.56 -17.68 -2.55
C PRO A 316 6.36 -18.13 -3.38
N GLY A 317 5.18 -17.58 -3.13
CA GLY A 317 3.96 -17.89 -3.88
C GLY A 317 3.38 -19.29 -3.67
N HIS A 318 3.84 -20.05 -2.67
CA HIS A 318 3.35 -21.40 -2.39
C HIS A 318 2.29 -21.46 -1.28
N THR A 319 1.94 -20.31 -0.67
CA THR A 319 0.90 -20.22 0.34
C THR A 319 -0.19 -19.21 -0.05
N ILE A 320 -0.56 -18.31 0.85
CA ILE A 320 -1.79 -17.52 0.79
C ILE A 320 -1.56 -16.02 0.53
N GLY A 321 -0.31 -15.63 0.25
CA GLY A 321 0.00 -14.30 -0.23
C GLY A 321 -0.68 -14.02 -1.57
N ARG A 322 -0.55 -12.81 -2.08
CA ARG A 322 -1.18 -12.41 -3.35
C ARG A 322 -0.75 -13.28 -4.52
N LEU A 323 0.54 -13.64 -4.58
CA LEU A 323 1.11 -14.48 -5.64
C LEU A 323 0.43 -15.85 -5.64
N GLY A 324 0.51 -16.59 -4.53
CA GLY A 324 -0.03 -17.95 -4.41
C GLY A 324 -1.55 -18.03 -4.29
N GLY A 325 -2.17 -17.01 -3.69
CA GLY A 325 -3.61 -16.93 -3.50
C GLY A 325 -4.36 -16.64 -4.80
N TRP A 326 -3.87 -15.73 -5.64
CA TRP A 326 -4.66 -15.23 -6.77
C TRP A 326 -3.87 -15.20 -8.06
N MET A 327 -2.67 -14.63 -8.05
CA MET A 327 -1.97 -14.27 -9.28
C MET A 327 -1.54 -15.48 -10.10
N LEU A 328 -1.04 -16.54 -9.47
CA LEU A 328 -0.68 -17.78 -10.17
C LEU A 328 -1.89 -18.48 -10.80
N LYS A 329 -3.05 -18.41 -10.14
CA LYS A 329 -4.31 -18.98 -10.66
C LYS A 329 -4.86 -18.15 -11.83
N ASP A 330 -4.98 -16.84 -11.63
CA ASP A 330 -5.65 -15.95 -12.58
C ASP A 330 -4.80 -15.69 -13.84
N TYR A 331 -3.47 -15.81 -13.73
CA TYR A 331 -2.52 -15.58 -14.81
C TYR A 331 -1.67 -16.81 -15.14
N SER A 332 -2.18 -18.03 -14.88
CA SER A 332 -1.46 -19.28 -15.12
C SER A 332 -0.93 -19.39 -16.54
N SER A 333 -1.74 -19.01 -17.54
CA SER A 333 -1.38 -19.02 -18.96
C SER A 333 -0.18 -18.13 -19.31
N LEU A 334 0.12 -17.11 -18.49
CA LEU A 334 1.29 -16.24 -18.66
C LEU A 334 2.49 -16.71 -17.81
N LEU A 335 2.22 -17.24 -16.61
CA LEU A 335 3.26 -17.48 -15.60
C LEU A 335 3.81 -18.91 -15.61
N GLU A 336 2.98 -19.92 -15.86
CA GLU A 336 3.41 -21.32 -15.94
C GLU A 336 4.47 -21.55 -17.03
N PRO A 337 4.36 -21.01 -18.26
CA PRO A 337 5.39 -21.17 -19.29
C PRO A 337 6.74 -20.56 -18.91
N LEU A 338 6.76 -19.61 -17.98
CA LEU A 338 7.98 -18.99 -17.46
C LEU A 338 8.61 -19.79 -16.31
N GLY A 339 7.99 -20.90 -15.90
CA GLY A 339 8.45 -21.76 -14.81
C GLY A 339 7.90 -21.37 -13.44
N ALA A 340 6.73 -20.72 -13.38
CA ALA A 340 6.04 -20.51 -12.11
C ALA A 340 5.51 -21.84 -11.55
N THR A 341 5.60 -22.02 -10.23
CA THR A 341 5.18 -23.24 -9.54
C THR A 341 4.05 -22.95 -8.55
N ILE A 342 3.13 -23.90 -8.39
CA ILE A 342 2.01 -23.83 -7.43
C ILE A 342 2.19 -24.97 -6.42
N HIS A 343 1.84 -24.72 -5.17
CA HIS A 343 1.93 -25.69 -4.09
C HIS A 343 0.53 -26.05 -3.54
N PRO A 344 0.27 -27.31 -3.13
CA PRO A 344 -1.04 -27.75 -2.66
C PRO A 344 -1.58 -26.99 -1.43
N ALA A 345 -0.69 -26.38 -0.64
CA ALA A 345 -1.08 -25.59 0.53
C ALA A 345 -2.02 -24.42 0.18
N SER A 346 -1.73 -23.67 -0.89
CA SER A 346 -2.61 -22.59 -1.37
C SER A 346 -4.01 -23.11 -1.72
N GLN A 347 -4.06 -24.23 -2.44
CA GLN A 347 -5.32 -24.83 -2.87
C GLN A 347 -6.13 -25.37 -1.69
N ALA A 348 -5.48 -25.96 -0.69
CA ALA A 348 -6.15 -26.44 0.51
C ALA A 348 -6.86 -25.31 1.28
N VAL A 349 -6.23 -24.13 1.37
CA VAL A 349 -6.87 -22.95 1.99
C VAL A 349 -8.06 -22.46 1.17
N TRP A 350 -7.94 -22.43 -0.16
CA TRP A 350 -9.04 -22.10 -1.05
C TRP A 350 -10.23 -23.05 -0.92
N SER A 351 -9.96 -24.35 -0.90
CA SER A 351 -10.98 -25.39 -0.72
C SER A 351 -11.69 -25.25 0.63
N PHE A 352 -10.96 -24.86 1.68
CA PHE A 352 -11.58 -24.58 2.98
C PHE A 352 -12.50 -23.36 2.92
N TRP A 353 -12.03 -22.25 2.32
CA TRP A 353 -12.81 -21.02 2.20
C TRP A 353 -14.12 -21.22 1.43
N PHE A 354 -14.06 -21.90 0.29
CA PHE A 354 -15.23 -22.14 -0.54
C PHE A 354 -16.04 -23.38 -0.15
N SER A 355 -15.76 -23.98 1.00
CA SER A 355 -16.61 -25.06 1.49
C SER A 355 -18.02 -24.54 1.85
N PRO A 356 -19.07 -25.36 1.68
CA PRO A 356 -20.46 -24.92 1.90
C PRO A 356 -20.73 -24.32 3.28
N GLU A 357 -19.93 -24.70 4.28
CA GLU A 357 -20.07 -24.23 5.65
C GLU A 357 -19.69 -22.75 5.85
N TYR A 358 -18.75 -22.24 5.05
CA TYR A 358 -18.13 -20.92 5.19
C TYR A 358 -18.39 -19.98 4.00
N TYR A 359 -18.94 -20.49 2.89
CA TYR A 359 -19.18 -19.70 1.67
C TYR A 359 -19.94 -18.38 1.90
N TRP A 360 -20.88 -18.33 2.85
CA TRP A 360 -21.65 -17.12 3.15
C TRP A 360 -20.85 -16.04 3.91
N LEU A 361 -19.64 -16.34 4.39
CA LEU A 361 -18.68 -15.38 4.96
C LEU A 361 -17.73 -14.80 3.92
N ASP A 362 -18.07 -14.89 2.62
CA ASP A 362 -17.29 -14.35 1.52
C ASP A 362 -17.15 -12.83 1.61
N SER A 363 -16.10 -12.40 2.31
CA SER A 363 -15.75 -11.02 2.57
C SER A 363 -14.24 -10.91 2.72
N SER A 364 -13.64 -9.87 2.14
CA SER A 364 -12.21 -9.59 2.31
C SER A 364 -11.78 -9.46 3.77
N PHE A 365 -12.70 -9.16 4.69
CA PHE A 365 -12.39 -9.07 6.12
C PHE A 365 -12.12 -10.44 6.75
N PHE A 366 -12.94 -11.43 6.43
CA PHE A 366 -12.85 -12.78 6.98
C PHE A 366 -11.98 -13.72 6.14
N ALA A 367 -11.61 -13.32 4.93
CA ALA A 367 -10.81 -14.11 4.02
C ALA A 367 -9.56 -14.71 4.70
N PRO A 368 -9.29 -16.00 4.48
CA PRO A 368 -8.09 -16.65 5.01
C PRO A 368 -6.82 -16.22 4.27
N LEU A 369 -6.93 -15.46 3.20
CA LEU A 369 -5.81 -14.94 2.41
C LEU A 369 -5.44 -13.55 2.92
N TRP A 370 -4.43 -13.46 3.80
CA TRP A 370 -4.01 -12.21 4.42
C TRP A 370 -2.48 -12.08 4.50
N GLY A 371 -2.00 -10.84 4.33
CA GLY A 371 -0.59 -10.55 4.01
C GLY A 371 0.43 -11.11 5.00
N TRP A 372 0.24 -10.98 6.31
CA TRP A 372 1.24 -11.45 7.28
C TRP A 372 1.40 -12.96 7.29
N ALA A 373 0.29 -13.71 7.20
CA ALA A 373 0.35 -15.16 7.09
C ALA A 373 0.83 -15.62 5.72
N GLY A 374 0.61 -14.83 4.66
CA GLY A 374 1.26 -15.04 3.35
C GLY A 374 2.78 -14.92 3.42
N ILE A 375 3.30 -13.81 3.96
CA ILE A 375 4.75 -13.57 4.11
C ILE A 375 5.38 -14.66 5.01
N TRP A 376 4.75 -14.99 6.13
CA TRP A 376 5.24 -16.07 7.00
C TRP A 376 5.14 -17.44 6.33
N GLY A 377 4.04 -17.73 5.64
CA GLY A 377 3.84 -19.01 4.99
C GLY A 377 4.85 -19.26 3.87
N ASP A 378 5.12 -18.23 3.08
CA ASP A 378 6.06 -18.31 1.97
C ASP A 378 7.52 -18.27 2.46
N LEU A 379 7.84 -17.40 3.42
CA LEU A 379 9.24 -17.05 3.76
C LEU A 379 9.66 -17.41 5.19
N GLY A 380 8.77 -17.98 5.99
CA GLY A 380 8.99 -18.37 7.38
C GLY A 380 9.21 -17.19 8.32
N PHE A 381 9.62 -17.49 9.55
CA PHE A 381 9.88 -16.44 10.55
C PHE A 381 11.06 -15.54 10.18
N LEU A 382 12.06 -16.03 9.45
CA LEU A 382 13.20 -15.21 9.04
C LEU A 382 12.79 -14.18 7.98
N GLY A 383 11.98 -14.59 7.01
CA GLY A 383 11.46 -13.68 5.99
C GLY A 383 10.54 -12.62 6.58
N LEU A 384 9.64 -13.02 7.49
CA LEU A 384 8.80 -12.10 8.23
C LEU A 384 9.63 -11.10 9.05
N ALA A 385 10.66 -11.56 9.76
CA ALA A 385 11.56 -10.69 10.53
C ALA A 385 12.34 -9.73 9.63
N ALA A 386 12.84 -10.18 8.47
CA ALA A 386 13.52 -9.34 7.50
C ALA A 386 12.58 -8.25 6.94
N TYR A 387 11.34 -8.60 6.62
CA TYR A 387 10.33 -7.64 6.16
C TYR A 387 9.98 -6.62 7.25
N LEU A 388 9.72 -7.07 8.49
CA LEU A 388 9.46 -6.18 9.63
C LEU A 388 10.66 -5.27 9.93
N PHE A 389 11.89 -5.75 9.73
CA PHE A 389 13.09 -4.92 9.87
C PHE A 389 13.12 -3.79 8.84
N ILE A 390 12.78 -4.04 7.57
CA ILE A 390 12.64 -2.99 6.55
C ILE A 390 11.58 -1.96 6.97
N CYS A 391 10.40 -2.42 7.40
CA CYS A 391 9.33 -1.56 7.93
C CYS A 391 9.80 -0.70 9.11
N SER A 392 10.58 -1.28 10.03
CA SER A 392 11.15 -0.57 11.19
C SER A 392 12.08 0.58 10.78
N ILE A 393 12.87 0.39 9.71
CA ILE A 393 13.75 1.44 9.17
C ILE A 393 12.90 2.58 8.59
N VAL A 394 11.86 2.26 7.82
CA VAL A 394 10.93 3.26 7.28
C VAL A 394 10.24 4.03 8.43
N TRP A 395 9.72 3.32 9.42
CA TRP A 395 9.11 3.92 10.61
C TRP A 395 10.04 4.90 11.32
N CYS A 396 11.24 4.42 11.69
CA CYS A 396 12.18 5.18 12.51
C CYS A 396 12.85 6.33 11.75
N ARG A 397 13.10 6.17 10.45
CA ARG A 397 13.92 7.12 9.67
C ARG A 397 13.14 7.98 8.69
N ILE A 398 12.01 7.51 8.17
CA ILE A 398 11.19 8.21 7.17
C ILE A 398 9.91 8.77 7.79
N CYS A 399 9.15 7.98 8.55
CA CYS A 399 7.87 8.38 9.15
C CYS A 399 8.03 9.25 10.40
N GLN A 400 8.49 10.48 10.19
CA GLN A 400 8.76 11.46 11.26
C GLN A 400 7.52 12.24 11.73
N ASP A 401 6.34 11.96 11.20
CA ASP A 401 5.07 12.62 11.52
C ASP A 401 3.94 11.63 11.68
N ASP A 402 2.84 12.14 12.23
CA ASP A 402 1.62 11.38 12.46
C ASP A 402 0.98 10.88 11.17
N PHE A 403 0.96 11.64 10.07
CA PHE A 403 0.38 11.16 8.82
C PHE A 403 1.15 9.96 8.25
N SER A 404 2.47 10.07 8.10
CA SER A 404 3.26 8.93 7.57
C SER A 404 3.26 7.72 8.51
N ARG A 405 3.21 7.94 9.84
CA ARG A 405 3.07 6.86 10.82
C ARG A 405 1.71 6.19 10.72
N PHE A 406 0.64 6.98 10.63
CA PHE A 406 -0.70 6.49 10.41
C PHE A 406 -0.78 5.63 9.14
N GLN A 407 -0.20 6.09 8.03
CA GLN A 407 -0.15 5.31 6.78
C GLN A 407 0.62 3.99 6.92
N LEU A 408 1.73 3.96 7.68
CA LEU A 408 2.42 2.69 7.90
C LEU A 408 1.62 1.75 8.82
N LEU A 409 0.91 2.29 9.81
CA LEU A 409 0.03 1.51 10.68
C LEU A 409 -1.19 0.97 9.91
N THR A 410 -1.77 1.71 8.97
CA THR A 410 -2.86 1.19 8.13
C THR A 410 -2.38 0.02 7.26
N VAL A 411 -1.20 0.12 6.64
CA VAL A 411 -0.56 -1.02 5.93
C VAL A 411 -0.41 -2.21 6.87
N MET A 412 0.05 -1.98 8.11
CA MET A 412 0.23 -3.05 9.09
C MET A 412 -1.09 -3.75 9.45
N ILE A 413 -2.17 -3.00 9.63
CA ILE A 413 -3.48 -3.57 9.95
C ILE A 413 -4.10 -4.27 8.72
N TYR A 414 -3.97 -3.72 7.52
CA TYR A 414 -4.40 -4.39 6.30
C TYR A 414 -3.74 -5.76 6.11
N GLY A 415 -2.51 -5.91 6.58
CA GLY A 415 -1.83 -7.20 6.60
C GLY A 415 -2.58 -8.31 7.33
N PHE A 416 -3.44 -7.98 8.30
CA PHE A 416 -4.30 -8.94 9.02
C PHE A 416 -5.68 -9.14 8.36
N ILE A 417 -6.01 -8.35 7.35
CA ILE A 417 -7.33 -8.36 6.72
C ILE A 417 -7.26 -9.10 5.39
N PHE A 418 -6.39 -8.68 4.48
CA PHE A 418 -6.32 -9.26 3.15
C PHE A 418 -4.89 -9.21 2.60
N THR A 419 -4.66 -9.64 1.36
CA THR A 419 -3.35 -9.57 0.68
C THR A 419 -3.02 -8.16 0.19
N GLN A 420 -3.55 -7.13 0.84
CA GLN A 420 -3.45 -5.73 0.40
C GLN A 420 -2.04 -5.16 0.60
N MET A 421 -1.24 -5.74 1.50
CA MET A 421 0.19 -5.45 1.63
C MET A 421 1.02 -5.82 0.39
N GLU A 422 0.47 -6.65 -0.49
CA GLU A 422 1.10 -7.08 -1.73
C GLU A 422 0.36 -6.48 -2.94
N GLU A 423 -0.64 -5.63 -2.73
CA GLU A 423 -1.36 -4.98 -3.83
C GLU A 423 -0.58 -3.76 -4.34
N PRO A 424 0.00 -3.80 -5.57
CA PRO A 424 0.91 -2.76 -6.04
C PRO A 424 0.26 -1.38 -6.07
N GLY A 425 -1.00 -1.30 -6.52
CA GLY A 425 -1.74 -0.05 -6.60
C GLY A 425 -1.89 0.65 -5.24
N TYR A 426 -2.17 -0.12 -4.18
CA TYR A 426 -2.30 0.41 -2.82
C TYR A 426 -0.93 0.76 -2.21
N MET A 427 0.03 -0.16 -2.30
CA MET A 427 1.33 -0.03 -1.65
C MET A 427 2.16 1.10 -2.26
N LEU A 428 2.17 1.23 -3.58
CA LEU A 428 2.86 2.31 -4.28
C LEU A 428 2.19 3.66 -4.03
N SER A 429 0.85 3.71 -3.95
CA SER A 429 0.14 4.94 -3.58
C SER A 429 0.52 5.38 -2.16
N THR A 430 0.55 4.45 -1.22
CA THR A 430 0.94 4.71 0.17
C THR A 430 2.40 5.17 0.27
N ALA A 431 3.32 4.48 -0.41
CA ALA A 431 4.72 4.86 -0.52
C ALA A 431 4.90 6.27 -1.12
N MET A 432 4.10 6.62 -2.12
CA MET A 432 4.09 7.96 -2.72
C MET A 432 3.61 9.04 -1.76
N LEU A 433 2.52 8.81 -1.04
CA LEU A 433 2.03 9.79 -0.05
C LEU A 433 3.03 9.98 1.11
N ILE A 434 3.63 8.91 1.62
CA ILE A 434 4.72 8.98 2.62
C ILE A 434 5.92 9.74 2.05
N GLY A 435 6.33 9.42 0.82
CA GLY A 435 7.43 10.09 0.13
C GLY A 435 7.18 11.60 -0.07
N LEU A 436 5.96 11.99 -0.46
CA LEU A 436 5.56 13.38 -0.60
C LEU A 436 5.65 14.12 0.74
N ALA A 437 5.08 13.56 1.81
CA ALA A 437 5.14 14.14 3.15
C ALA A 437 6.59 14.29 3.65
N TRP A 438 7.45 13.31 3.35
CA TRP A 438 8.87 13.38 3.67
C TRP A 438 9.59 14.51 2.92
N GLN A 439 9.34 14.64 1.61
CA GLN A 439 9.94 15.68 0.77
C GLN A 439 9.52 17.09 1.18
N GLU A 440 8.23 17.29 1.51
CA GLU A 440 7.73 18.56 2.04
C GLU A 440 8.55 19.03 3.24
N ARG A 441 8.85 18.13 4.17
CA ARG A 441 9.65 18.47 5.34
C ARG A 441 11.10 18.77 5.02
N GLN A 442 11.72 18.04 4.09
CA GLN A 442 13.09 18.34 3.70
C GLN A 442 13.19 19.74 3.09
N ILE A 443 12.23 20.10 2.23
CA ILE A 443 12.15 21.43 1.62
C ILE A 443 11.96 22.51 2.70
N ILE A 444 11.00 22.36 3.61
CA ILE A 444 10.78 23.31 4.71
C ILE A 444 12.03 23.47 5.57
N ARG A 445 12.72 22.37 5.90
CA ARG A 445 13.97 22.40 6.68
C ARG A 445 15.09 23.11 5.93
N ALA A 446 15.21 22.91 4.61
CA ALA A 446 16.21 23.58 3.79
C ALA A 446 15.95 25.09 3.71
N THR A 447 14.69 25.50 3.49
CA THR A 447 14.30 26.92 3.43
C THR A 447 14.50 27.64 4.77
N ARG A 448 14.19 26.99 5.90
CA ARG A 448 14.47 27.58 7.22
C ARG A 448 15.97 27.79 7.46
N LYS A 449 16.81 26.83 7.04
CA LYS A 449 18.26 26.96 7.17
C LYS A 449 18.83 28.08 6.31
N SER A 450 18.35 28.25 5.07
CA SER A 450 18.81 29.35 4.21
C SER A 450 18.42 30.72 4.76
N PHE A 451 17.25 30.83 5.40
CA PHE A 451 16.81 32.08 6.04
C PHE A 451 17.65 32.44 7.28
N LEU A 452 18.04 31.45 8.09
CA LEU A 452 18.82 31.66 9.31
C LEU A 452 20.32 31.95 9.04
N TYR A 453 20.85 31.51 7.91
CA TYR A 453 22.27 31.67 7.56
C TYR A 453 22.46 32.19 6.13
N PRO A 454 22.03 33.42 5.81
CA PRO A 454 22.10 33.97 4.45
C PRO A 454 23.53 34.03 3.91
N ASN A 455 24.53 34.26 4.76
CA ASN A 455 25.95 34.39 4.37
C ASN A 455 26.75 33.08 4.44
N GLY A 456 26.18 31.97 4.91
CA GLY A 456 26.88 30.69 5.07
C GLY A 456 27.17 29.95 3.75
N ALA A 457 26.57 30.41 2.64
CA ALA A 457 26.76 29.83 1.31
C ALA A 457 27.99 30.39 0.57
N ILE A 458 28.55 31.52 1.02
CA ILE A 458 29.69 32.18 0.36
C ILE A 458 31.01 31.46 0.66
N ASN A 459 31.10 30.72 1.78
CA ASN A 459 32.37 30.13 2.24
C ASN A 459 32.49 28.60 2.06
N GLN A 460 31.64 27.96 1.26
CA GLN A 460 31.73 26.50 0.98
C GLN A 460 32.05 26.18 -0.49
N SER A 461 32.59 27.14 -1.24
CA SER A 461 33.13 26.95 -2.60
C SER A 461 34.65 27.14 -2.65
N LEU A 462 35.37 26.53 -1.71
CA LEU A 462 36.79 26.18 -1.86
C LEU A 462 36.96 24.71 -1.55
#